data_AF-A0A399RPK1-F1
#
_entry.id   AF-A0A399RPK1-F1
#
_cell.length_a   1.000
_cell.length_b   1.000
_cell.length_c   1.000
_cell.angle_alpha   90.00
_cell.angle_beta   90.00
_cell.angle_gamma   90.00
#
_symmetry.space_group_name_H-M   'P 1'
#
loop_
_entity.id
_entity.type
_entity.pdbx_description
1 polymer ?
#
loop_
_entity_poly.entity_id
_entity_poly.type
_entity_poly.pdbx_seq_one_letter_code
_entity_poly.pdbx_strand_id
1 'polypeptide(L)'
;MGGVPGFDGVAYVATAIAILLSALASLLSTMTRKQQVEGGVVDAGILCELTGIQDPRVLQDVFGPPTMNRMWQGITLKQIARERRFPGYLISDDRVDWACMGVVFLSFFWQHALMDGLVITAALVQISGWVLAYQLPRQV
;
A
#
# COMPACT_ATOMS: atom_id res chain seq x y z
N MET A 1 26.81 15.22 -16.02
CA MET A 1 26.68 15.55 -14.59
C MET A 1 25.51 16.50 -14.43
N GLY A 2 24.33 15.97 -14.14
CA GLY A 2 23.11 16.74 -13.92
C GLY A 2 22.24 15.90 -13.00
N GLY A 3 22.50 16.01 -11.71
CA GLY A 3 21.73 15.36 -10.66
C GLY A 3 21.35 16.43 -9.64
N VAL A 4 20.23 16.22 -8.95
CA VAL A 4 19.74 17.16 -7.93
C VAL A 4 20.86 17.42 -6.91
N PRO A 5 21.27 18.68 -6.65
CA PRO A 5 22.37 18.97 -5.74
C PRO A 5 22.06 18.43 -4.33
N GLY A 6 22.95 17.58 -3.80
CA GLY A 6 22.79 16.91 -2.50
C GLY A 6 22.16 15.51 -2.57
N PHE A 7 21.71 15.06 -3.74
CA PHE A 7 21.30 13.67 -3.98
C PHE A 7 22.49 12.86 -4.52
N ASP A 8 23.50 12.72 -3.67
CA ASP A 8 24.77 12.10 -4.00
C ASP A 8 24.69 10.57 -3.89
N GLY A 9 25.70 9.84 -4.37
CA GLY A 9 25.65 8.37 -4.50
C GLY A 9 25.22 7.61 -3.23
N VAL A 10 25.59 8.08 -2.02
CA VAL A 10 25.17 7.45 -0.76
C VAL A 10 23.69 7.72 -0.45
N ALA A 11 23.23 8.97 -0.61
CA ALA A 11 21.84 9.36 -0.38
C ALA A 11 20.89 8.68 -1.38
N TYR A 12 21.35 8.54 -2.62
CA TYR A 12 20.65 7.82 -3.67
C TYR A 12 20.46 6.35 -3.31
N VAL A 13 21.55 5.66 -2.94
CA VAL A 13 21.50 4.23 -2.58
C VAL A 13 20.66 3.99 -1.33
N ALA A 14 20.77 4.84 -0.31
CA ALA A 14 19.94 4.75 0.89
C ALA A 14 18.44 4.90 0.56
N THR A 15 18.10 5.86 -0.30
CA THR A 15 16.70 6.08 -0.75
C THR A 15 16.17 4.90 -1.55
N ALA A 16 16.98 4.37 -2.47
CA ALA A 16 16.62 3.18 -3.24
C ALA A 16 16.34 1.96 -2.35
N ILE A 17 17.19 1.71 -1.34
CA ILE A 17 16.99 0.64 -0.36
C ILE A 17 15.73 0.88 0.46
N ALA A 18 15.49 2.12 0.91
CA ALA A 18 14.29 2.46 1.67
C ALA A 18 13.01 2.20 0.87
N ILE A 19 12.96 2.58 -0.41
CA ILE A 19 11.83 2.30 -1.31
C ILE A 19 11.64 0.79 -1.46
N LEU A 20 12.71 0.01 -1.67
CA LEU A 20 12.63 -1.44 -1.82
C LEU A 20 12.08 -2.12 -0.57
N LEU A 21 12.61 -1.79 0.61
CA LEU A 21 12.14 -2.35 1.87
C LEU A 21 10.69 -1.95 2.16
N SER A 22 10.31 -0.71 1.86
CA SER A 22 8.93 -0.22 1.99
C SER A 22 7.97 -1.00 1.09
N ALA A 23 8.31 -1.14 -0.19
CA ALA A 23 7.50 -1.89 -1.15
C ALA A 23 7.34 -3.36 -0.74
N LEU A 24 8.42 -3.99 -0.28
CA LEU A 24 8.38 -5.37 0.22
C LEU A 24 7.48 -5.52 1.45
N ALA A 25 7.58 -4.60 2.41
CA ALA A 25 6.71 -4.61 3.60
C ALA A 25 5.23 -4.43 3.22
N SER A 26 4.93 -3.51 2.29
CA SER A 26 3.58 -3.28 1.76
C SER A 26 3.02 -4.54 1.07
N LEU A 27 3.80 -5.16 0.18
CA LEU A 27 3.43 -6.40 -0.50
C LEU A 27 3.16 -7.55 0.48
N LEU A 28 4.06 -7.76 1.45
CA LEU A 28 3.89 -8.81 2.47
C LEU A 28 2.63 -8.56 3.30
N SER A 29 2.41 -7.33 3.77
CA SER A 29 1.23 -7.00 4.56
C SER A 29 -0.07 -7.19 3.77
N THR A 30 -0.08 -6.82 2.49
CA THR A 30 -1.20 -7.04 1.59
C THR A 30 -1.46 -8.53 1.35
N MET A 31 -0.41 -9.34 1.15
CA MET A 31 -0.53 -10.79 1.01
C MET A 31 -1.11 -11.46 2.25
N THR A 32 -0.60 -11.13 3.45
CA THR A 32 -1.12 -11.68 4.71
C THR A 32 -2.60 -11.34 4.89
N ARG A 33 -3.02 -10.12 4.55
CA ARG A 33 -4.43 -9.70 4.65
C ARG A 33 -5.32 -10.43 3.65
N LYS A 34 -4.86 -10.61 2.41
CA LYS A 34 -5.60 -11.41 1.41
C LYS A 34 -5.79 -12.85 1.89
N GLN A 35 -4.76 -13.44 2.49
CA GLN A 35 -4.83 -14.78 3.08
C GLN A 35 -5.81 -14.86 4.27
N GLN A 36 -5.89 -13.82 5.11
CA GLN A 36 -6.89 -13.76 6.19
C GLN A 36 -8.33 -13.72 5.66
N VAL A 37 -8.56 -12.99 4.56
CA VAL A 37 -9.87 -12.97 3.89
C VAL A 37 -10.23 -14.33 3.32
N GLU A 38 -9.27 -15.01 2.68
CA GLU A 38 -9.49 -16.39 2.18
C GLU A 38 -9.72 -17.39 3.32
N GLY A 39 -9.11 -17.16 4.48
CA GLY A 39 -9.37 -17.92 5.72
C GLY A 39 -10.76 -17.68 6.32
N GLY A 40 -11.58 -16.80 5.73
CA GLY A 40 -12.96 -16.53 6.16
C GLY A 40 -13.07 -15.66 7.41
N VAL A 41 -11.95 -15.07 7.87
CA VAL A 41 -11.88 -14.23 9.05
C VAL A 41 -11.52 -12.82 8.62
N VAL A 42 -12.53 -11.96 8.51
CA VAL A 42 -12.34 -10.58 8.04
C VAL A 42 -12.70 -9.61 9.14
N ASP A 43 -11.72 -8.89 9.63
CA ASP A 43 -11.92 -7.84 10.61
C ASP A 43 -12.18 -6.47 9.95
N ALA A 44 -12.76 -5.53 10.70
CA ALA A 44 -13.04 -4.17 10.22
C ALA A 44 -11.77 -3.49 9.71
N GLY A 45 -10.64 -3.67 10.40
CA GLY A 45 -9.36 -3.11 9.98
C GLY A 45 -8.95 -3.63 8.59
N ILE A 46 -9.03 -4.94 8.37
CA ILE A 46 -8.68 -5.57 7.09
C ILE A 46 -9.56 -5.03 5.96
N LEU A 47 -10.87 -4.91 6.19
CA LEU A 47 -11.78 -4.33 5.22
C LEU A 47 -11.48 -2.86 4.96
N CYS A 48 -11.24 -2.05 5.99
CA CYS A 48 -10.89 -0.65 5.83
C CYS A 48 -9.64 -0.48 4.97
N GLU A 49 -8.61 -1.33 5.14
CA GLU A 49 -7.40 -1.24 4.34
C GLU A 49 -7.58 -1.73 2.91
N LEU A 50 -8.26 -2.88 2.71
CA LEU A 50 -8.42 -3.44 1.38
C LEU A 50 -9.40 -2.64 0.51
N THR A 51 -10.41 -2.02 1.13
CA THR A 51 -11.40 -1.17 0.45
C THR A 51 -11.00 0.30 0.41
N GLY A 52 -10.19 0.77 1.35
CA GLY A 52 -9.91 2.20 1.55
C GLY A 52 -11.04 2.98 2.21
N ILE A 53 -12.08 2.31 2.73
CA ILE A 53 -13.15 2.95 3.51
C ILE A 53 -12.65 3.13 4.93
N GLN A 54 -12.54 4.38 5.41
CA GLN A 54 -12.02 4.67 6.75
C GLN A 54 -13.12 4.62 7.84
N ASP A 55 -14.39 4.78 7.47
CA ASP A 55 -15.50 4.82 8.42
C ASP A 55 -16.11 3.41 8.61
N PRO A 56 -16.05 2.83 9.83
CA PRO A 56 -16.62 1.51 10.11
C PRO A 56 -18.14 1.45 9.92
N ARG A 57 -18.86 2.57 9.96
CA ARG A 57 -20.31 2.61 9.71
C ARG A 57 -20.62 2.38 8.24
N VAL A 58 -19.91 3.07 7.36
CA VAL A 58 -20.01 2.89 5.90
C VAL A 58 -19.64 1.47 5.52
N LEU A 59 -18.69 0.86 6.24
CA LEU A 59 -18.31 -0.53 6.07
C LEU A 59 -19.48 -1.49 6.34
N GLN A 60 -20.28 -1.21 7.38
CA GLN A 60 -21.48 -2.00 7.72
C GLN A 60 -22.60 -1.80 6.70
N ASP A 61 -22.75 -0.59 6.16
CA ASP A 61 -23.75 -0.31 5.12
C ASP A 61 -23.45 -1.07 3.82
N VAL A 62 -22.18 -1.27 3.48
CA VAL A 62 -21.75 -2.02 2.28
C VAL A 62 -21.77 -3.53 2.51
N PHE A 63 -21.11 -4.00 3.57
CA PHE A 63 -20.84 -5.43 3.77
C PHE A 63 -21.83 -6.12 4.72
N GLY A 64 -22.77 -5.36 5.29
CA GLY A 64 -23.70 -5.83 6.31
C GLY A 64 -23.12 -5.75 7.74
N PRO A 65 -23.95 -6.06 8.75
CA PRO A 65 -23.52 -6.03 10.13
C PRO A 65 -22.47 -7.12 10.42
N PRO A 66 -21.44 -6.83 11.26
CA PRO A 66 -20.48 -7.84 11.65
C PRO A 66 -21.13 -8.91 12.54
N THR A 67 -20.52 -10.08 12.59
CA THR A 67 -20.89 -11.13 13.55
C THR A 67 -20.62 -10.69 15.00
N MET A 68 -21.10 -11.48 15.97
CA MET A 68 -20.95 -11.19 17.40
C MET A 68 -19.49 -10.95 17.84
N ASN A 69 -18.52 -11.51 17.09
CA ASN A 69 -17.09 -11.32 17.35
C ASN A 69 -16.50 -10.10 16.62
N ARG A 70 -17.31 -9.17 16.11
CA ARG A 70 -16.91 -8.00 15.30
C ARG A 70 -16.21 -8.35 13.97
N MET A 71 -16.38 -9.58 13.51
CA MET A 71 -15.78 -10.07 12.27
C MET A 71 -16.86 -10.30 11.21
N TRP A 72 -16.53 -10.05 9.96
CA TRP A 72 -17.35 -10.45 8.82
C TRP A 72 -16.92 -11.84 8.35
N GLN A 73 -17.91 -12.67 8.04
CA GLN A 73 -17.70 -14.03 7.55
C GLN A 73 -18.24 -14.15 6.13
N GLY A 74 -17.57 -14.96 5.30
CA GLY A 74 -18.01 -15.24 3.93
C GLY A 74 -17.81 -14.10 2.92
N ILE A 75 -17.12 -13.02 3.29
CA ILE A 75 -16.73 -11.98 2.35
C ILE A 75 -15.59 -12.51 1.47
N THR A 76 -15.78 -12.42 0.16
CA THR A 76 -14.76 -12.81 -0.81
C THR A 76 -13.90 -11.63 -1.24
N LEU A 77 -12.65 -11.89 -1.64
CA LEU A 77 -11.76 -10.88 -2.21
C LEU A 77 -12.37 -10.16 -3.42
N LYS A 78 -13.18 -10.86 -4.23
CA LYS A 78 -13.87 -10.27 -5.38
C LYS A 78 -14.91 -9.22 -4.95
N GLN A 79 -15.61 -9.46 -3.85
CA GLN A 79 -16.58 -8.52 -3.31
C GLN A 79 -15.90 -7.27 -2.74
N ILE A 80 -14.78 -7.46 -2.04
CA ILE A 80 -13.94 -6.37 -1.52
C ILE A 80 -13.38 -5.52 -2.67
N ALA A 81 -12.87 -6.16 -3.72
CA ALA A 81 -12.33 -5.46 -4.89
C ALA A 81 -13.39 -4.61 -5.62
N ARG A 82 -14.66 -5.02 -5.57
CA ARG A 82 -15.76 -4.28 -6.19
C ARG A 82 -16.08 -2.97 -5.46
N GLU A 83 -15.90 -2.93 -4.15
CA GLU A 83 -16.13 -1.72 -3.33
C GLU A 83 -14.83 -0.93 -3.04
N ARG A 84 -13.74 -1.25 -3.74
CA ARG A 84 -12.47 -0.57 -3.51
C ARG A 84 -12.57 0.90 -3.93
N ARG A 85 -12.39 1.81 -2.97
CA ARG A 85 -12.28 3.26 -3.20
C ARG A 85 -10.82 3.64 -3.51
N PHE A 86 -10.63 4.85 -4.02
CA PHE A 86 -9.32 5.42 -4.37
C PHE A 86 -8.21 5.23 -3.29
N PRO A 87 -8.49 5.40 -1.98
CA PRO A 87 -7.48 5.17 -0.95
C PRO A 87 -7.00 3.71 -0.88
N GLY A 88 -7.89 2.75 -1.16
CA GLY A 88 -7.57 1.32 -1.14
C GLY A 88 -6.64 0.91 -2.28
N TYR A 89 -6.59 1.68 -3.37
CA TYR A 89 -5.59 1.51 -4.42
C TYR A 89 -4.21 2.06 -4.04
N LEU A 90 -4.14 3.08 -3.17
CA LEU A 90 -2.85 3.62 -2.73
C LEU A 90 -2.22 2.82 -1.57
N ILE A 91 -3.05 2.24 -0.70
CA ILE A 91 -2.59 1.47 0.46
C ILE A 91 -2.21 0.02 0.08
N SER A 92 -2.91 -0.58 -0.88
CA SER A 92 -2.87 -2.05 -1.05
C SER A 92 -2.98 -2.49 -2.51
N ASP A 93 -2.49 -1.70 -3.45
CA ASP A 93 -2.33 -2.13 -4.85
C ASP A 93 -0.91 -2.60 -5.12
N ASP A 94 -0.78 -3.93 -5.27
CA ASP A 94 0.47 -4.59 -5.64
C ASP A 94 1.13 -3.92 -6.87
N ARG A 95 0.34 -3.33 -7.79
CA ARG A 95 0.86 -2.68 -9.00
C ARG A 95 1.68 -1.43 -8.69
N VAL A 96 1.31 -0.67 -7.66
CA VAL A 96 2.04 0.55 -7.25
C VAL A 96 3.38 0.17 -6.62
N ASP A 97 3.39 -0.88 -5.79
CA ASP A 97 4.61 -1.41 -5.19
C ASP A 97 5.56 -1.99 -6.26
N TRP A 98 5.02 -2.76 -7.22
CA TRP A 98 5.79 -3.27 -8.35
C TRP A 98 6.33 -2.15 -9.25
N ALA A 99 5.55 -1.07 -9.47
CA ALA A 99 6.00 0.09 -10.22
C ALA A 99 7.15 0.81 -9.49
N CYS A 100 7.05 1.03 -8.18
CA CYS A 100 8.12 1.63 -7.38
C CYS A 100 9.39 0.78 -7.40
N MET A 101 9.24 -0.54 -7.27
CA MET A 101 10.36 -1.49 -7.36
C MET A 101 11.00 -1.49 -8.75
N GLY A 102 10.19 -1.42 -9.80
CA GLY A 102 10.64 -1.27 -11.18
C GLY A 102 11.39 0.03 -11.44
N VAL A 103 10.93 1.15 -10.89
CA VAL A 103 11.61 2.45 -10.97
C VAL A 103 12.98 2.36 -10.31
N VAL A 104 13.09 1.80 -9.10
CA VAL A 104 14.37 1.61 -8.42
C VAL A 104 15.30 0.72 -9.25
N PHE A 105 14.79 -0.39 -9.80
CA PHE A 105 15.60 -1.30 -10.61
C PHE A 105 16.11 -0.63 -11.88
N LEU A 106 15.23 0.06 -12.62
CA LEU A 106 15.57 0.81 -13.84
C LEU A 106 16.60 1.89 -13.56
N SER A 107 16.53 2.51 -12.38
CA SER A 107 17.44 3.56 -11.97
C SER A 107 18.91 3.11 -11.84
N PHE A 108 19.16 1.82 -11.58
CA PHE A 108 20.52 1.25 -11.58
C PHE A 108 21.09 1.08 -13.00
N PHE A 109 20.24 0.87 -14.00
CA PHE A 109 20.65 0.68 -15.39
C PHE A 109 20.67 1.98 -16.20
N TRP A 110 19.89 2.98 -15.78
CA TRP A 110 19.71 4.23 -16.52
C TRP A 110 20.02 5.44 -15.62
N GLN A 111 21.26 5.92 -15.64
CA GLN A 111 21.64 7.12 -14.88
C GLN A 111 21.40 8.39 -15.71
N HIS A 112 20.19 8.94 -15.61
CA HIS A 112 19.83 10.24 -16.19
C HIS A 112 19.12 11.13 -15.15
N ALA A 113 19.18 12.45 -15.33
CA ALA A 113 18.55 13.44 -14.45
C ALA A 113 17.03 13.21 -14.24
N LEU A 114 16.35 12.63 -15.24
CA LEU A 114 14.94 12.26 -15.14
C LEU A 114 14.71 11.11 -14.16
N MET A 115 15.71 10.24 -13.95
CA MET A 115 15.59 9.15 -12.99
C MET A 115 15.62 9.62 -11.55
N ASP A 116 16.39 10.66 -11.21
CA ASP A 116 16.38 11.25 -9.87
C ASP A 116 14.97 11.71 -9.50
N GLY A 117 14.28 12.39 -10.43
CA GLY A 117 12.89 12.81 -10.25
C GLY A 117 11.91 11.64 -10.08
N LEU A 118 12.11 10.55 -10.82
CA LEU A 118 11.29 9.35 -10.71
C LEU A 118 11.50 8.62 -9.38
N VAL A 119 12.74 8.52 -8.90
CA VAL A 119 13.07 7.92 -7.60
C VAL A 119 12.46 8.73 -6.46
N ILE A 120 12.55 10.06 -6.52
CA ILE A 120 11.90 10.96 -5.54
C ILE A 120 10.39 10.78 -5.57
N THR A 121 9.78 10.69 -6.76
CA THR A 121 8.34 10.46 -6.90
C THR A 121 7.92 9.12 -6.30
N ALA A 122 8.70 8.05 -6.54
CA ALA A 122 8.46 6.73 -5.95
C ALA A 122 8.56 6.76 -4.42
N ALA A 123 9.53 7.50 -3.87
CA ALA A 123 9.64 7.71 -2.42
C ALA A 123 8.40 8.42 -1.85
N LEU A 124 7.92 9.48 -2.50
CA LEU A 124 6.72 10.21 -2.07
C LEU A 124 5.47 9.32 -2.11
N VAL A 125 5.33 8.49 -3.15
CA VAL A 125 4.22 7.53 -3.25
C VAL A 125 4.27 6.52 -2.10
N GLN A 126 5.44 5.94 -1.82
CA GLN A 126 5.60 5.03 -0.69
C GLN A 126 5.25 5.70 0.64
N ILE A 127 5.77 6.90 0.90
CA ILE A 127 5.44 7.67 2.11
C ILE A 127 3.93 7.93 2.21
N SER A 128 3.27 8.28 1.11
CA SER A 128 1.83 8.51 1.09
C SER A 128 1.02 7.24 1.42
N GLY A 129 1.47 6.07 0.95
CA GLY A 129 0.87 4.78 1.30
C GLY A 129 0.95 4.50 2.80
N TRP A 130 2.10 4.76 3.42
CA TRP A 130 2.26 4.64 4.88
C TRP A 130 1.39 5.64 5.65
N VAL A 131 1.36 6.91 5.24
CA VAL A 131 0.54 7.94 5.90
C VAL A 131 -0.93 7.54 5.87
N LEU A 132 -1.43 7.02 4.74
CA LEU A 132 -2.79 6.52 4.63
C LEU A 132 -3.01 5.26 5.49
N ALA A 133 -2.02 4.37 5.57
CA ALA A 133 -2.05 3.20 6.45
C ALA A 133 -2.14 3.60 7.94
N TYR A 134 -1.48 4.68 8.36
CA TYR A 134 -1.57 5.20 9.73
C TYR A 134 -2.93 5.85 10.05
N GLN A 135 -3.65 6.35 9.05
CA GLN A 135 -4.99 6.93 9.23
C GLN A 135 -6.09 5.89 9.35
N LEU A 136 -5.80 4.62 9.04
CA LEU A 136 -6.78 3.55 9.16
C LEU A 136 -7.08 3.29 10.64
N PRO A 137 -8.36 3.11 11.00
CA PRO A 137 -8.75 2.87 12.38
C PRO A 137 -8.08 1.59 12.88
N ARG A 138 -7.07 1.74 13.76
CA ARG A 138 -6.48 0.62 14.49
C ARG A 138 -7.50 0.15 15.52
N GLN A 139 -7.82 -1.14 15.50
CA GLN A 139 -8.57 -1.74 16.57
C GLN A 139 -7.74 -1.68 17.85
N VAL A 140 -8.30 -1.04 18.88
CA VAL A 140 -7.84 -1.09 20.27
C VAL A 140 -8.59 -2.22 20.96
#